data_AF-A0A844FAL0-F1
#
_entry.id   AF-A0A844FAL0-F1
#
_cell.length_a   1.000
_cell.length_b   1.000
_cell.length_c   1.000
_cell.angle_alpha   90.00
_cell.angle_beta   90.00
_cell.angle_gamma   90.00
#
_symmetry.space_group_name_H-M   'P 1'
#
loop_
_entity.id
_entity.type
_entity.pdbx_description
1 polymer ?
#
loop_
_entity_poly.entity_id
_entity_poly.type
_entity_poly.pdbx_seq_one_letter_code
_entity_poly.pdbx_strand_id
1 'polypeptide(L)'
;MADVIIIVILVILIIIGISSTIKHFKGEGGCCGGGSSVKVKRKKLKQVVKQRTVIIEGMTCEHCKARVESRLNSLDGVSAKVNLKRKTAVVSMEKDVQDEEIKKAIENAGYEVVKIE
;
A
#
# COMPACT_ATOMS: atom_id res chain seq x y z
N MET A 1 -44.63 -20.50 -20.68
CA MET A 1 -43.86 -19.34 -21.22
C MET A 1 -43.58 -18.30 -20.13
N ALA A 2 -44.57 -17.93 -19.30
CA ALA A 2 -44.38 -17.01 -18.18
C ALA A 2 -43.38 -17.51 -17.11
N ASP A 3 -43.40 -18.80 -16.78
CA ASP A 3 -42.51 -19.39 -15.77
C ASP A 3 -41.02 -19.29 -16.14
N VAL A 4 -40.69 -19.43 -17.42
CA VAL A 4 -39.31 -19.32 -17.92
C VAL A 4 -38.80 -17.88 -17.78
N ILE A 5 -39.65 -16.89 -18.02
CA ILE A 5 -39.30 -15.47 -17.90
C ILE A 5 -39.03 -15.11 -16.43
N ILE A 6 -39.86 -15.61 -15.51
CA ILE A 6 -39.69 -15.39 -14.06
C ILE A 6 -38.37 -15.98 -13.57
N ILE A 7 -38.01 -17.19 -14.01
CA ILE A 7 -36.75 -17.84 -13.65
C ILE A 7 -35.55 -17.04 -14.16
N VAL A 8 -35.61 -16.53 -15.40
CA VAL A 8 -34.53 -15.72 -15.98
C VAL A 8 -34.36 -14.40 -15.21
N ILE A 9 -35.45 -13.73 -14.85
CA ILE A 9 -35.40 -12.49 -14.04
C ILE A 9 -34.80 -12.75 -12.66
N LEU A 10 -35.18 -13.86 -12.00
CA LEU A 10 -34.62 -14.26 -10.71
C LEU A 10 -33.11 -14.52 -10.80
N VAL A 11 -32.67 -15.23 -11.85
CA VAL A 11 -31.24 -15.50 -12.09
C VAL A 11 -30.47 -14.20 -12.34
N ILE A 12 -31.04 -13.25 -13.09
CA ILE A 12 -30.42 -11.93 -13.33
C ILE A 12 -30.28 -11.14 -12.03
N LEU A 13 -31.30 -11.11 -11.17
CA LEU A 13 -31.23 -10.44 -9.87
C LEU A 13 -30.17 -11.07 -8.95
N ILE A 14 -30.03 -12.40 -8.98
CA ILE A 14 -28.99 -13.11 -8.23
C ILE A 14 -27.58 -12.76 -8.77
N ILE A 15 -27.39 -12.71 -10.09
CA ILE A 15 -26.10 -12.34 -10.71
C ILE A 15 -25.71 -10.89 -10.38
N ILE A 16 -26.66 -9.96 -10.39
CA ILE A 16 -26.43 -8.56 -10.02
C ILE A 16 -26.11 -8.43 -8.52
N GLY A 17 -26.78 -9.19 -7.66
CA GLY A 17 -26.48 -9.26 -6.23
C GLY A 17 -25.06 -9.75 -5.93
N ILE A 18 -24.65 -10.87 -6.55
CA ILE A 18 -23.33 -11.48 -6.35
C ILE A 18 -22.21 -10.54 -6.79
N SER A 19 -22.37 -9.85 -7.92
CA SER A 19 -21.36 -8.92 -8.43
C SER A 19 -21.20 -7.66 -7.55
N SER A 20 -22.25 -7.28 -6.81
CA SER A 20 -22.20 -6.19 -5.83
C SER A 20 -21.48 -6.60 -4.52
N THR A 21 -21.63 -7.85 -4.06
CA THR A 21 -20.92 -8.36 -2.87
C THR A 21 -19.41 -8.52 -3.10
N ILE A 22 -18.99 -8.90 -4.31
CA ILE A 22 -17.56 -9.11 -4.62
C ILE A 22 -16.77 -7.78 -4.60
N LYS A 23 -17.40 -6.64 -4.91
CA LYS A 23 -16.71 -5.33 -4.85
C LYS A 23 -16.44 -4.86 -3.41
N HIS A 24 -17.31 -5.15 -2.45
CA HIS A 24 -17.07 -4.80 -1.03
C HIS A 24 -16.12 -5.78 -0.32
N PHE A 25 -15.97 -7.00 -0.84
CA PHE A 25 -14.95 -7.96 -0.35
C PHE A 25 -13.52 -7.63 -0.82
N LYS A 26 -13.33 -6.57 -1.62
CA LYS A 26 -12.02 -6.06 -2.03
C LYS A 26 -11.33 -5.17 -0.99
N GLY A 27 -11.80 -5.20 0.26
CA GLY A 27 -11.00 -4.76 1.42
C GLY A 27 -11.12 -3.29 1.78
N GLU A 28 -12.29 -2.68 1.56
CA GLU A 28 -12.60 -1.33 2.03
C GLU A 28 -13.89 -1.39 2.87
N GLY A 29 -13.78 -1.84 4.12
CA GLY A 29 -14.93 -1.91 5.02
C GLY A 29 -14.56 -2.47 6.39
N GLY A 30 -14.92 -1.73 7.43
CA GLY A 30 -14.41 -1.86 8.79
C GLY A 30 -14.65 -3.21 9.49
N CYS A 31 -13.80 -3.42 10.50
CA CYS A 31 -13.87 -4.39 11.60
C CYS A 31 -12.99 -5.67 11.46
N CYS A 32 -11.99 -5.70 12.34
CA CYS A 32 -11.21 -6.83 12.88
C CYS A 32 -10.74 -7.95 11.91
N GLY A 33 -9.43 -7.98 11.62
CA GLY A 33 -8.77 -9.21 11.14
C GLY A 33 -8.11 -9.14 9.76
N GLY A 34 -7.40 -8.06 9.43
CA GLY A 34 -6.69 -7.93 8.15
C GLY A 34 -5.26 -8.48 8.17
N GLY A 35 -5.09 -9.80 8.19
CA GLY A 35 -3.82 -10.48 7.94
C GLY A 35 -3.46 -10.50 6.44
N SER A 36 -3.33 -9.33 5.82
CA SER A 36 -2.88 -9.24 4.43
C SER A 36 -1.36 -9.31 4.41
N SER A 37 -0.80 -10.40 3.90
CA SER A 37 0.60 -10.48 3.52
C SER A 37 0.89 -9.39 2.48
N VAL A 38 1.38 -8.24 2.93
CA VAL A 38 1.78 -7.12 2.08
C VAL A 38 2.93 -7.61 1.21
N LYS A 39 2.62 -8.02 -0.03
CA LYS A 39 3.63 -8.28 -1.06
C LYS A 39 4.25 -6.94 -1.44
N VAL A 40 5.36 -6.57 -0.81
CA VAL A 40 6.16 -5.41 -1.18
C VAL A 40 6.76 -5.68 -2.57
N LYS A 41 6.04 -5.29 -3.62
CA LYS A 41 6.57 -5.32 -5.00
C LYS A 41 7.60 -4.21 -5.12
N ARG A 42 8.89 -4.56 -4.98
CA ARG A 42 9.99 -3.63 -5.27
C ARG A 42 10.00 -3.35 -6.77
N LYS A 43 9.68 -2.12 -7.20
CA LYS A 43 9.96 -1.66 -8.58
C LYS A 43 11.47 -1.79 -8.80
N LYS A 44 11.89 -2.43 -9.89
CA LYS A 44 13.30 -2.38 -10.33
C LYS A 44 13.51 -1.01 -10.96
N LEU A 45 14.16 -0.11 -10.25
CA LEU A 45 14.54 1.20 -10.80
C LEU A 45 15.66 0.98 -11.83
N LYS A 46 15.53 1.63 -12.99
CA LYS A 46 16.50 1.56 -14.09
C LYS A 46 17.67 2.52 -13.88
N GLN A 47 17.49 3.62 -13.14
CA GLN A 47 18.56 4.54 -12.76
C GLN A 47 18.28 5.19 -11.39
N VAL A 48 19.19 5.11 -10.42
CA VAL A 48 19.04 5.86 -9.16
C VAL A 48 19.69 7.22 -9.36
N VAL A 49 18.87 8.27 -9.46
CA VAL A 49 19.35 9.65 -9.66
C VAL A 49 19.76 10.29 -8.33
N LYS A 50 19.06 9.92 -7.24
CA LYS A 50 19.27 10.53 -5.92
C LYS A 50 18.90 9.53 -4.82
N GLN A 51 19.66 9.51 -3.73
CA GLN A 51 19.39 8.67 -2.57
C GLN A 51 19.37 9.53 -1.31
N ARG A 52 18.41 9.26 -0.43
CA ARG A 52 18.27 9.92 0.88
C ARG A 52 18.09 8.89 1.98
N THR A 53 18.56 9.23 3.17
CA THR A 53 18.39 8.41 4.37
C THR A 53 17.43 9.12 5.31
N VAL A 54 16.32 8.46 5.61
CA VAL A 54 15.28 9.01 6.47
C VAL A 54 15.28 8.25 7.79
N ILE A 55 15.33 8.97 8.91
CA ILE A 55 15.19 8.41 10.25
C ILE A 55 13.71 8.46 10.60
N ILE A 56 13.15 7.29 10.91
CA ILE A 56 11.72 7.12 11.19
C ILE A 56 11.57 6.50 12.57
N GLU A 57 10.75 7.11 13.41
CA GLU A 57 10.41 6.57 14.72
C GLU A 57 9.06 5.84 14.73
N GLY A 58 8.85 5.02 15.78
CA GLY A 58 7.65 4.18 15.91
C GLY A 58 7.70 2.82 15.20
N MET A 59 8.76 2.50 14.44
CA MET A 59 8.93 1.17 13.85
C MET A 59 9.50 0.17 14.86
N THR A 60 8.62 -0.60 15.51
CA THR A 60 9.00 -1.61 16.52
C THR A 60 8.96 -3.06 16.02
N CYS A 61 8.44 -3.31 14.81
CA CYS A 61 8.20 -4.66 14.31
C CYS A 61 8.51 -4.83 12.81
N GLU A 62 8.76 -6.08 12.37
CA GLU A 62 8.96 -6.44 10.96
C GLU A 62 7.77 -6.03 10.08
N HIS A 63 6.54 -6.16 10.60
CA HIS A 63 5.33 -5.68 9.90
C HIS A 63 5.26 -4.16 9.78
N CYS A 64 5.74 -3.45 10.80
CA CYS A 64 5.75 -1.99 10.89
C CYS A 64 6.69 -1.43 9.81
N LYS A 65 7.89 -2.01 9.73
CA LYS A 65 8.85 -1.78 8.65
C LYS A 65 8.25 -2.09 7.28
N ALA A 66 7.65 -3.26 7.11
CA ALA A 66 7.09 -3.68 5.82
C ALA A 66 5.98 -2.73 5.34
N ARG A 67 5.18 -2.20 6.26
CA ARG A 67 4.15 -1.19 5.97
C ARG A 67 4.78 0.10 5.42
N VAL A 68 5.78 0.65 6.11
CA VAL A 68 6.50 1.87 5.66
C VAL A 68 7.19 1.62 4.32
N GLU A 69 7.91 0.50 4.20
CA GLU A 69 8.61 0.11 2.96
C GLU A 69 7.62 -0.01 1.79
N SER A 70 6.46 -0.63 2.00
CA SER A 70 5.44 -0.77 0.95
C SER A 70 4.85 0.58 0.54
N ARG A 71 4.63 1.50 1.47
CA ARG A 71 4.05 2.82 1.17
C ARG A 71 5.00 3.67 0.36
N LEU A 72 6.28 3.69 0.73
CA LEU A 72 7.31 4.40 -0.01
C LEU A 72 7.56 3.79 -1.39
N ASN A 73 7.60 2.45 -1.52
CA ASN A 73 7.74 1.77 -2.82
C ASN A 73 6.50 1.89 -3.72
N SER A 74 5.37 2.37 -3.18
CA SER A 74 4.16 2.62 -3.97
C SER A 74 4.23 3.96 -4.71
N LEU A 75 5.15 4.85 -4.33
CA LEU A 75 5.41 6.09 -5.05
C LEU A 75 6.05 5.79 -6.41
N ASP A 76 5.68 6.56 -7.43
CA ASP A 76 6.20 6.35 -8.78
C ASP A 76 7.67 6.80 -8.88
N GLY A 77 8.54 5.90 -9.31
CA GLY A 77 9.98 6.19 -9.43
C GLY A 77 10.71 6.25 -8.10
N VAL A 78 10.19 5.62 -7.05
CA VAL A 78 10.84 5.55 -5.74
C VAL A 78 11.00 4.09 -5.31
N SER A 79 12.22 3.73 -4.89
CA SER A 79 12.50 2.56 -4.07
C SER A 79 12.72 3.02 -2.65
N ALA A 80 12.15 2.31 -1.70
CA ALA A 80 12.61 2.42 -0.33
C ALA A 80 13.06 1.07 0.21
N LYS A 81 14.10 1.12 1.03
CA LYS A 81 14.63 -0.01 1.77
C LYS A 81 14.75 0.39 3.23
N VAL A 82 13.94 -0.24 4.07
CA VAL A 82 13.89 0.10 5.49
C VAL A 82 14.78 -0.85 6.28
N ASN A 83 15.45 -0.33 7.31
CA ASN A 83 16.32 -1.09 8.20
C ASN A 83 15.90 -0.87 9.65
N LEU A 84 15.23 -1.87 10.23
CA LEU A 84 14.77 -1.84 11.62
C LEU A 84 15.92 -1.71 12.63
N LYS A 85 17.06 -2.37 12.38
CA LYS A 85 18.22 -2.34 13.29
C LYS A 85 18.77 -0.93 13.46
N ARG A 86 18.71 -0.12 12.40
CA ARG A 86 19.21 1.26 12.37
C ARG A 86 18.10 2.30 12.53
N LYS A 87 16.82 1.88 12.56
CA LYS A 87 15.64 2.77 12.50
C LYS A 87 15.70 3.77 11.34
N THR A 88 16.29 3.35 10.21
CA THR A 88 16.46 4.20 9.03
C THR A 88 15.83 3.59 7.80
N ALA A 89 15.35 4.44 6.90
CA ALA A 89 14.81 4.12 5.60
C ALA A 89 15.66 4.78 4.52
N VAL A 90 16.27 3.98 3.66
CA VAL A 90 17.01 4.46 2.49
C VAL A 90 16.03 4.59 1.34
N VAL A 91 15.83 5.80 0.84
CA VAL A 91 14.93 6.13 -0.25
C VAL A 91 15.76 6.46 -1.49
N SER A 92 15.68 5.60 -2.49
CA SER A 92 16.31 5.75 -3.80
C SER A 92 15.27 6.26 -4.79
N MET A 93 15.56 7.36 -5.48
CA MET A 93 14.62 8.03 -6.38
C MET A 93 15.18 8.04 -7.81
N GLU A 94 14.32 7.71 -8.78
CA GLU A 94 14.57 7.80 -10.23
C GLU A 94 14.32 9.21 -10.79
N LYS A 95 13.57 10.02 -10.05
CA LYS A 95 13.15 11.38 -10.41
C LYS A 95 13.43 12.28 -9.20
N ASP A 96 13.49 13.59 -9.41
CA ASP A 96 13.61 14.53 -8.28
C ASP A 96 12.26 14.58 -7.56
N VAL A 97 12.13 13.78 -6.50
CA VAL A 97 10.96 13.73 -5.61
C VAL A 97 11.26 14.58 -4.39
N GLN A 98 10.32 15.45 -4.03
CA GLN A 98 10.47 16.35 -2.89
C GLN A 98 10.42 15.60 -1.56
N ASP A 99 11.16 16.12 -0.59
CA ASP A 99 11.23 15.61 0.79
C ASP A 99 9.85 15.57 1.44
N GLU A 100 8.98 16.53 1.07
CA GLU A 100 7.59 16.62 1.50
C GLU A 100 6.74 15.44 1.04
N GLU A 101 6.94 14.93 -0.17
CA GLU A 101 6.22 13.74 -0.67
C GLU A 101 6.62 12.49 0.10
N ILE A 102 7.92 12.35 0.38
CA ILE A 102 8.45 11.24 1.19
C ILE A 102 7.86 11.31 2.60
N LYS A 103 7.87 12.50 3.20
CA LYS A 103 7.32 12.72 4.55
C LYS A 103 5.82 12.40 4.58
N LYS A 104 5.04 12.93 3.63
CA LYS A 104 3.62 12.62 3.49
C LYS A 104 3.37 11.12 3.33
N ALA A 105 4.17 10.40 2.55
CA ALA A 105 3.99 8.96 2.38
C ALA A 105 4.22 8.18 3.70
N ILE A 106 5.14 8.63 4.53
CA ILE A 106 5.43 8.05 5.85
C ILE A 106 4.34 8.43 6.86
N GLU A 107 3.87 9.67 6.84
CA GLU A 107 2.73 10.14 7.67
C GLU A 107 1.44 9.39 7.34
N ASN A 108 1.15 9.18 6.05
CA ASN A 108 0.04 8.34 5.59
C ASN A 108 0.19 6.87 6.01
N ALA A 109 1.41 6.41 6.28
CA ALA A 109 1.65 5.09 6.84
C ALA A 109 1.40 5.03 8.37
N GLY A 110 1.22 6.20 9.01
CA GLY A 110 1.02 6.36 10.46
C GLY A 110 2.31 6.52 11.24
N TYR A 111 3.39 7.00 10.61
CA TYR A 111 4.70 7.16 11.25
C TYR A 111 5.24 8.58 11.07
N GLU A 112 6.16 8.96 11.94
CA GLU A 112 6.75 10.29 11.94
C GLU A 112 8.21 10.24 11.49
N VAL A 113 8.60 11.25 10.69
CA VAL A 113 9.97 11.41 10.21
C VAL A 113 10.71 12.33 11.16
N VAL A 114 11.79 11.82 11.76
CA VAL A 114 12.61 12.57 12.72
C VAL A 114 13.72 13.33 12.01
N LYS A 115 14.33 12.74 10.98
CA LYS A 115 15.44 13.36 10.25
C LYS A 115 15.48 12.87 8.81
N ILE A 116 15.88 13.74 7.89
CA ILE A 116 16.17 13.41 6.49
C ILE A 116 17.63 13.83 6.23
N GLU A 117 18.43 12.90 5.75
CA GLU A 117 19.86 13.04 5.41
C GLU A 117 20.10 12.72 3.93
#